data_AF-A0A8J8PRA2-F1
#
_entry.id   AF-A0A8J8PRA2-F1
#
_cell.length_a   1.000
_cell.length_b   1.000
_cell.length_c   1.000
_cell.angle_alpha   90.00
_cell.angle_beta   90.00
_cell.angle_gamma   90.00
#
_symmetry.space_group_name_H-M   'P 1'
#
loop_
_entity.id
_entity.type
_entity.pdbx_description
1 polymer ?
#
loop_
_entity_poly.entity_id
_entity_poly.type
_entity_poly.pdbx_seq_one_letter_code
_entity_poly.pdbx_strand_id
1 'polypeptide(L)'
;METYYSSEEPRKIERVYQFDRDSIIKWMKNRPSAEIKVIKDNTENDVVVVIPTMDVNSGRARQAKSIFSPLPIVFVESRGKFFNYARSVNLGVLKAIESHPKWVVISNDDMHKVDNATKLIDELSTATKGMVLASPSSYHTYRVSIVKPTSDFVRVMHIIGKIFHLPPAEVYGYLLNKYGENLKIKHVVLINSMVGPFIKLSGEIIDSFLNAGSFLILNRRVINGKVFDETFINGYEDVYLSMKMREDLEIIKFRINEDRGSSLGFNKIRFLKLFVNEVYMNYLLERFKF
;
A
#
# COMPACT_ATOMS: atom_id res chain seq x y z
N MET A 1 23.30 1.73 -3.37
CA MET A 1 22.10 1.74 -2.52
C MET A 1 21.35 0.41 -2.54
N GLU A 2 21.04 -0.17 -3.73
CA GLU A 2 20.31 -1.45 -3.83
C GLU A 2 20.91 -2.57 -2.96
N THR A 3 22.23 -2.78 -2.98
CA THR A 3 22.91 -3.81 -2.17
C THR A 3 22.64 -3.67 -0.67
N TYR A 4 22.45 -2.43 -0.18
CA TYR A 4 22.08 -2.17 1.21
C TYR A 4 20.60 -2.45 1.45
N TYR A 5 19.73 -1.95 0.56
CA TYR A 5 18.28 -2.11 0.67
C TYR A 5 17.85 -3.58 0.63
N SER A 6 18.43 -4.39 -0.26
CA SER A 6 18.07 -5.79 -0.43
C SER A 6 18.69 -6.73 0.61
N SER A 7 19.44 -6.20 1.57
CA SER A 7 20.04 -7.00 2.64
C SER A 7 18.97 -7.52 3.60
N GLU A 8 19.26 -8.65 4.23
CA GLU A 8 18.48 -9.18 5.37
C GLU A 8 19.07 -8.74 6.73
N GLU A 9 20.26 -8.15 6.74
CA GLU A 9 20.85 -7.57 7.95
C GLU A 9 20.32 -6.14 8.20
N PRO A 10 19.66 -5.86 9.34
CA PRO A 10 19.11 -4.54 9.66
C PRO A 10 20.10 -3.38 9.53
N ARG A 11 21.34 -3.58 10.01
CA ARG A 11 22.40 -2.56 9.97
C ARG A 11 22.82 -2.19 8.55
N LYS A 12 22.74 -3.14 7.60
CA LYS A 12 23.04 -2.87 6.19
C LYS A 12 21.89 -2.07 5.55
N ILE A 13 20.63 -2.42 5.84
CA ILE A 13 19.47 -1.67 5.33
C ILE A 13 19.50 -0.23 5.84
N GLU A 14 19.82 -0.02 7.12
CA GLU A 14 19.90 1.31 7.72
C GLU A 14 20.86 2.25 6.97
N ARG A 15 21.93 1.73 6.35
CA ARG A 15 22.89 2.53 5.56
C ARG A 15 22.25 3.26 4.39
N VAL A 16 21.08 2.82 3.91
CA VAL A 16 20.30 3.56 2.90
C VAL A 16 20.00 4.98 3.38
N TYR A 17 19.74 5.16 4.67
CA TYR A 17 19.33 6.44 5.25
C TYR A 17 20.49 7.38 5.59
N GLN A 18 21.72 6.96 5.32
CA GLN A 18 22.90 7.83 5.40
C GLN A 18 23.09 8.69 4.13
N PHE A 19 22.42 8.31 3.04
CA PHE A 19 22.40 9.10 1.80
C PHE A 19 21.37 10.22 1.92
N ASP A 20 21.57 11.29 1.16
CA ASP A 20 20.61 12.40 1.10
C ASP A 20 19.30 11.99 0.42
N ARG A 21 18.24 12.76 0.69
CA ARG A 21 16.88 12.52 0.18
C ARG A 21 16.85 12.38 -1.34
N ASP A 22 17.54 13.24 -2.08
CA ASP A 22 17.45 13.28 -3.54
C ASP A 22 18.16 12.06 -4.15
N SER A 23 19.28 11.63 -3.55
CA SER A 23 19.96 10.37 -3.90
C SER A 23 19.08 9.14 -3.66
N ILE A 24 18.36 9.08 -2.54
CA ILE A 24 17.42 7.98 -2.23
C ILE A 24 16.31 7.94 -3.28
N ILE A 25 15.67 9.07 -3.56
CA ILE A 25 14.58 9.15 -4.53
C ILE A 25 15.06 8.83 -5.94
N LYS A 26 16.22 9.34 -6.34
CA LYS A 26 16.84 9.02 -7.64
C LYS A 26 17.09 7.51 -7.75
N TRP A 27 17.59 6.86 -6.70
CA TRP A 27 17.74 5.41 -6.69
C TRP A 27 16.38 4.72 -6.82
N MET A 28 15.36 5.09 -6.04
CA MET A 28 14.00 4.51 -6.09
C MET A 28 13.43 4.54 -7.52
N LYS A 29 13.49 5.70 -8.18
CA LYS A 29 13.01 5.90 -9.56
C LYS A 29 13.74 5.02 -10.58
N ASN A 30 15.04 4.80 -10.39
CA ASN A 30 15.88 4.05 -11.31
C ASN A 30 16.09 2.59 -10.90
N ARG A 31 15.36 2.07 -9.91
CA ARG A 31 15.46 0.66 -9.52
C ARG A 31 15.10 -0.24 -10.71
N PRO A 32 15.88 -1.28 -11.01
CA PRO A 32 15.48 -2.31 -11.97
C PRO A 32 14.13 -2.93 -11.59
N SER A 33 13.41 -3.48 -12.57
CA SER A 33 12.21 -4.26 -12.31
C SER A 33 12.56 -5.72 -12.03
N ALA A 34 11.80 -6.35 -11.14
CA ALA A 34 11.75 -7.81 -11.11
C ALA A 34 11.15 -8.35 -12.41
N GLU A 35 11.37 -9.63 -12.66
CA GLU A 35 10.56 -10.37 -13.62
C GLU A 35 9.11 -10.40 -13.11
N ILE A 36 8.17 -10.06 -13.98
CA ILE A 36 6.73 -10.06 -13.68
C ILE A 36 6.05 -10.94 -14.71
N LYS A 37 5.36 -11.98 -14.25
CA LYS A 37 4.55 -12.88 -15.08
C LYS A 37 3.08 -12.57 -14.85
N VAL A 38 2.35 -12.29 -15.94
CA VAL A 38 0.90 -12.08 -15.89
C VAL A 38 0.17 -13.31 -16.40
N ILE A 39 -0.79 -13.79 -15.62
CA ILE A 39 -1.68 -14.89 -15.97
C ILE A 39 -3.11 -14.36 -15.91
N LYS A 40 -3.73 -14.26 -17.08
CA LYS A 40 -5.03 -13.62 -17.28
C LYS A 40 -6.09 -14.63 -17.66
N ASP A 41 -7.24 -14.55 -17.00
CA ASP A 41 -8.50 -15.08 -17.51
C ASP A 41 -9.04 -14.15 -18.61
N ASN A 42 -9.33 -14.70 -19.78
CA ASN A 42 -9.80 -13.94 -20.94
C ASN A 42 -11.33 -13.81 -21.00
N THR A 43 -12.05 -14.26 -19.98
CA THR A 43 -13.50 -14.10 -19.90
C THR A 43 -13.87 -12.63 -19.80
N GLU A 44 -14.72 -12.16 -20.71
CA GLU A 44 -15.25 -10.80 -20.66
C GLU A 44 -16.22 -10.62 -19.48
N ASN A 45 -16.04 -9.54 -18.73
CA ASN A 45 -16.88 -9.20 -17.59
C ASN A 45 -16.75 -7.70 -17.26
N ASP A 46 -17.83 -7.11 -16.73
CA ASP A 46 -17.82 -5.74 -16.24
C ASP A 46 -16.90 -5.55 -15.01
N VAL A 47 -16.58 -6.62 -14.30
CA VAL A 47 -15.69 -6.63 -13.13
C VAL A 47 -14.53 -7.59 -13.38
N VAL A 48 -13.30 -7.08 -13.35
CA VAL A 48 -12.07 -7.88 -13.42
C VAL A 48 -11.26 -7.70 -12.15
N VAL A 49 -10.69 -8.79 -11.64
CA VAL A 49 -9.92 -8.79 -10.39
C VAL A 49 -8.43 -8.95 -10.67
N VAL A 50 -7.61 -8.01 -10.22
CA VAL A 50 -6.15 -8.05 -10.27
C VAL A 50 -5.61 -8.50 -8.93
N ILE A 51 -4.82 -9.58 -8.93
CA ILE A 51 -4.23 -10.16 -7.72
C ILE A 51 -2.71 -10.26 -7.88
N PRO A 52 -1.94 -9.32 -7.32
CA PRO A 52 -0.50 -9.47 -7.17
C PRO A 52 -0.19 -10.60 -6.18
N THR A 53 0.74 -11.48 -6.54
CA THR A 53 1.17 -12.58 -5.67
C THR A 53 2.64 -12.95 -5.91
N MET A 54 3.26 -13.63 -4.95
CA MET A 54 4.61 -14.19 -5.13
C MET A 54 4.60 -15.52 -5.90
N ASP A 55 3.50 -16.26 -5.87
CA ASP A 55 3.32 -17.55 -6.53
C ASP A 55 1.83 -17.83 -6.75
N VAL A 56 1.42 -17.92 -8.01
CA VAL A 56 0.01 -18.19 -8.39
C VAL A 56 -0.47 -19.57 -7.94
N ASN A 57 0.46 -20.50 -7.67
CA ASN A 57 0.15 -21.85 -7.20
C ASN A 57 0.21 -21.94 -5.66
N SER A 58 0.36 -20.82 -4.96
CA SER A 58 0.33 -20.81 -3.49
C SER A 58 -1.08 -21.09 -2.95
N GLY A 59 -1.16 -21.53 -1.69
CA GLY A 59 -2.44 -21.67 -1.00
C GLY A 59 -3.21 -20.35 -0.90
N ARG A 60 -2.49 -19.24 -0.72
CA ARG A 60 -3.04 -17.87 -0.68
C ARG A 60 -3.65 -17.46 -2.02
N ALA A 61 -2.92 -17.62 -3.12
CA ALA A 61 -3.44 -17.32 -4.46
C ALA A 61 -4.69 -18.16 -4.80
N ARG A 62 -4.72 -19.44 -4.43
CA ARG A 62 -5.91 -20.30 -4.58
C ARG A 62 -7.09 -19.82 -3.73
N GLN A 63 -6.84 -19.40 -2.49
CA GLN A 63 -7.88 -18.85 -1.62
C GLN A 63 -8.42 -17.53 -2.17
N ALA A 64 -7.55 -16.62 -2.59
CA ALA A 64 -7.96 -15.37 -3.23
C ALA A 64 -8.79 -15.64 -4.50
N LYS A 65 -8.41 -16.63 -5.32
CA LYS A 65 -9.20 -17.08 -6.47
C LYS A 65 -10.62 -17.50 -6.08
N SER A 66 -10.78 -18.26 -4.99
CA SER A 66 -12.08 -18.79 -4.58
C SER A 66 -13.02 -17.72 -3.99
N ILE A 67 -12.46 -16.62 -3.47
CA ILE A 67 -13.24 -15.46 -3.00
C ILE A 67 -14.00 -14.82 -4.16
N PHE A 68 -13.30 -14.60 -5.28
CA PHE A 68 -13.81 -13.82 -6.41
C PHE A 68 -14.48 -14.65 -7.50
N SER A 69 -14.42 -15.99 -7.45
CA SER A 69 -15.13 -16.84 -8.41
C SER A 69 -16.64 -16.50 -8.48
N PRO A 70 -17.23 -16.34 -9.69
CA PRO A 70 -16.68 -16.68 -11.01
C PRO A 70 -16.05 -15.50 -11.78
N LEU A 71 -15.72 -14.38 -11.14
CA LEU A 71 -15.14 -13.21 -11.82
C LEU A 71 -13.79 -13.55 -12.48
N PRO A 72 -13.48 -12.97 -13.66
CA PRO A 72 -12.19 -13.13 -14.29
C PRO A 72 -11.08 -12.51 -13.42
N ILE A 73 -9.96 -13.23 -13.35
CA ILE A 73 -8.80 -12.84 -12.53
C ILE A 73 -7.57 -12.65 -13.42
N VAL A 74 -6.84 -11.57 -13.15
CA VAL A 74 -5.49 -11.30 -13.62
C VAL A 74 -4.53 -11.48 -12.46
N PHE A 75 -3.89 -12.65 -12.41
CA PHE A 75 -2.79 -12.87 -11.48
C PHE A 75 -1.52 -12.19 -11.99
N VAL A 76 -0.81 -11.52 -11.09
CA VAL A 76 0.48 -10.90 -11.38
C VAL A 76 1.53 -11.47 -10.43
N GLU A 77 2.33 -12.41 -10.95
CA GLU A 77 3.39 -13.05 -10.19
C GLU A 77 4.68 -12.23 -10.27
N SER A 78 5.19 -11.80 -9.11
CA SER A 78 6.47 -11.07 -9.00
C SER A 78 7.13 -11.33 -7.66
N ARG A 79 8.46 -11.51 -7.66
CA ARG A 79 9.25 -11.78 -6.44
C ARG A 79 10.71 -11.35 -6.57
N GLY A 80 11.42 -11.46 -5.45
CA GLY A 80 12.88 -11.30 -5.41
C GLY A 80 13.34 -9.86 -5.17
N LYS A 81 14.65 -9.66 -5.38
CA LYS A 81 15.40 -8.44 -5.02
C LYS A 81 14.76 -7.14 -5.52
N PHE A 82 14.29 -7.17 -6.77
CA PHE A 82 13.75 -6.00 -7.47
C PHE A 82 12.22 -5.91 -7.42
N PHE A 83 11.59 -6.65 -6.51
CA PHE A 83 10.15 -6.57 -6.29
C PHE A 83 9.72 -5.11 -6.08
N ASN A 84 8.60 -4.75 -6.70
CA ASN A 84 7.92 -3.49 -6.56
C ASN A 84 6.41 -3.74 -6.73
N TYR A 85 5.62 -3.47 -5.70
CA TYR A 85 4.19 -3.73 -5.68
C TYR A 85 3.43 -2.86 -6.69
N ALA A 86 3.75 -1.57 -6.76
CA ALA A 86 3.13 -0.62 -7.68
C ALA A 86 3.32 -1.04 -9.16
N ARG A 87 4.51 -1.53 -9.54
CA ARG A 87 4.77 -2.04 -10.90
C ARG A 87 3.93 -3.27 -11.22
N SER A 88 3.82 -4.21 -10.28
CA SER A 88 2.99 -5.41 -10.43
C SER A 88 1.51 -5.03 -10.60
N VAL A 89 0.99 -4.17 -9.73
CA VAL A 89 -0.41 -3.73 -9.82
C VAL A 89 -0.67 -2.98 -11.12
N ASN A 90 0.17 -2.02 -11.50
CA ASN A 90 -0.01 -1.26 -12.74
C ASN A 90 -0.03 -2.16 -13.97
N LEU A 91 0.88 -3.16 -14.04
CA LEU A 91 0.88 -4.12 -15.14
C LEU A 91 -0.38 -4.99 -15.15
N GLY A 92 -0.84 -5.44 -13.98
CA GLY A 92 -2.09 -6.19 -13.85
C GLY A 92 -3.31 -5.38 -14.26
N VAL A 93 -3.40 -4.12 -13.84
CA VAL A 93 -4.47 -3.20 -14.23
C VAL A 93 -4.45 -2.96 -15.74
N LEU A 94 -3.27 -2.71 -16.33
CA LEU A 94 -3.12 -2.56 -17.78
C LEU A 94 -3.64 -3.79 -18.53
N LYS A 95 -3.39 -4.99 -18.00
CA LYS A 95 -3.89 -6.24 -18.59
C LYS A 95 -5.37 -6.49 -18.34
N ALA A 96 -5.92 -6.02 -17.21
CA ALA A 96 -7.34 -6.09 -16.92
C ALA A 96 -8.15 -5.19 -17.88
N ILE A 97 -7.69 -3.96 -18.16
CA ILE A 97 -8.47 -3.01 -18.97
C ILE A 97 -8.57 -3.37 -20.47
N GLU A 98 -7.73 -4.30 -20.95
CA GLU A 98 -7.79 -4.85 -22.32
C GLU A 98 -9.15 -5.52 -22.61
N SER A 99 -9.83 -6.12 -21.62
CA SER A 99 -11.18 -6.69 -21.77
C SER A 99 -12.30 -5.69 -21.49
N HIS A 100 -11.96 -4.40 -21.43
CA HIS A 100 -12.91 -3.29 -21.30
C HIS A 100 -13.87 -3.32 -20.10
N PRO A 101 -13.46 -3.78 -18.89
CA PRO A 101 -14.34 -3.83 -17.74
C PRO A 101 -14.80 -2.44 -17.31
N LYS A 102 -15.95 -2.35 -16.64
CA LYS A 102 -16.39 -1.14 -15.94
C LYS A 102 -15.60 -0.92 -14.66
N TRP A 103 -15.26 -2.01 -13.96
CA TRP A 103 -14.61 -2.00 -12.66
C TRP A 103 -13.37 -2.91 -12.64
N VAL A 104 -12.29 -2.41 -12.06
CA VAL A 104 -11.09 -3.19 -11.77
C VAL A 104 -10.92 -3.27 -10.26
N VAL A 105 -11.00 -4.48 -9.72
CA VAL A 105 -10.71 -4.79 -8.32
C VAL A 105 -9.22 -5.07 -8.19
N ILE A 106 -8.55 -4.48 -7.22
CA ILE A 106 -7.16 -4.73 -6.86
C ILE A 106 -7.19 -5.33 -5.46
N SER A 107 -6.76 -6.58 -5.35
CA SER A 107 -6.80 -7.34 -4.10
C SER A 107 -5.44 -7.97 -3.81
N ASN A 108 -4.98 -7.88 -2.56
CA ASN A 108 -3.87 -8.74 -2.12
C ASN A 108 -4.27 -10.23 -2.15
N ASP A 109 -3.28 -11.11 -2.04
CA ASP A 109 -3.48 -12.56 -2.03
C ASP A 109 -3.77 -13.14 -0.64
N ASP A 110 -3.63 -12.36 0.44
CA ASP A 110 -3.86 -12.74 1.84
C ASP A 110 -5.26 -12.34 2.36
N MET A 111 -6.27 -12.41 1.49
CA MET A 111 -7.67 -12.10 1.82
C MET A 111 -8.48 -13.35 2.21
N HIS A 112 -9.55 -13.15 2.98
CA HIS A 112 -10.52 -14.15 3.42
C HIS A 112 -11.95 -13.76 3.05
N LYS A 113 -12.70 -14.75 2.56
CA LYS A 113 -14.10 -14.58 2.19
C LYS A 113 -14.96 -14.24 3.40
N VAL A 114 -15.76 -13.18 3.29
CA VAL A 114 -16.90 -12.91 4.19
C VAL A 114 -18.17 -12.88 3.36
N ASP A 115 -18.22 -11.99 2.37
CA ASP A 115 -19.26 -11.99 1.34
C ASP A 115 -18.75 -12.64 0.04
N ASN A 116 -19.67 -12.96 -0.88
CA ASN A 116 -19.34 -13.59 -2.17
C ASN A 116 -19.24 -12.58 -3.31
N ALA A 117 -18.70 -13.01 -4.46
CA ALA A 117 -18.54 -12.18 -5.64
C ALA A 117 -19.87 -11.59 -6.17
N THR A 118 -20.99 -12.30 -6.01
CA THR A 118 -22.33 -11.80 -6.39
C THR A 118 -22.66 -10.51 -5.65
N LYS A 119 -22.47 -10.47 -4.33
CA LYS A 119 -22.72 -9.25 -3.55
C LYS A 119 -21.82 -8.09 -3.99
N LEU A 120 -20.56 -8.38 -4.35
CA LEU A 120 -19.66 -7.36 -4.89
C LEU A 120 -20.21 -6.76 -6.20
N ILE A 121 -20.68 -7.60 -7.11
CA ILE A 121 -21.29 -7.17 -8.38
C ILE A 121 -22.54 -6.33 -8.12
N ASP A 122 -23.41 -6.78 -7.22
CA ASP A 122 -24.66 -6.08 -6.87
C ASP A 122 -24.38 -4.68 -6.33
N GLU A 123 -23.44 -4.54 -5.39
CA GLU A 123 -23.06 -3.23 -4.85
C GLU A 123 -22.43 -2.33 -5.94
N LEU A 124 -21.56 -2.88 -6.79
CA LEU A 124 -20.92 -2.15 -7.88
C LEU A 124 -21.88 -1.75 -9.01
N SER A 125 -23.07 -2.34 -9.08
CA SER A 125 -24.10 -1.96 -10.05
C SER A 125 -24.65 -0.55 -9.79
N THR A 126 -24.63 -0.12 -8.53
CA THR A 126 -25.13 1.20 -8.09
C THR A 126 -24.02 2.20 -7.76
N ALA A 127 -22.76 1.75 -7.70
CA ALA A 127 -21.61 2.59 -7.48
C ALA A 127 -21.43 3.61 -8.62
N THR A 128 -21.09 4.84 -8.26
CA THR A 128 -20.97 6.00 -9.17
C THR A 128 -19.62 6.70 -9.11
N LYS A 129 -18.80 6.42 -8.08
CA LYS A 129 -17.51 7.08 -7.85
C LYS A 129 -16.35 6.39 -8.55
N GLY A 130 -15.26 7.13 -8.74
CA GLY A 130 -14.05 6.66 -9.39
C GLY A 130 -13.31 5.62 -8.56
N MET A 131 -13.27 5.81 -7.24
CA MET A 131 -12.70 4.87 -6.28
C MET A 131 -13.80 4.32 -5.37
N VAL A 132 -13.84 3.00 -5.24
CA VAL A 132 -14.81 2.30 -4.38
C VAL A 132 -14.05 1.48 -3.35
N LEU A 133 -14.45 1.64 -2.10
CA LEU A 133 -13.89 0.92 -0.95
C LEU A 133 -14.88 -0.11 -0.41
N ALA A 134 -14.39 -1.24 0.07
CA ALA A 134 -15.19 -2.22 0.81
C ALA A 134 -15.57 -1.67 2.20
N SER A 135 -16.48 -2.35 2.90
CA SER A 135 -16.79 -2.06 4.30
C SER A 135 -15.53 -2.06 5.16
N PRO A 136 -15.37 -1.10 6.11
CA PRO A 136 -14.18 -0.98 6.96
C PRO A 136 -13.75 -2.29 7.64
N SER A 137 -12.44 -2.55 7.59
CA SER A 137 -11.76 -3.66 8.26
C SER A 137 -10.50 -3.17 8.98
N SER A 138 -9.69 -4.09 9.47
CA SER A 138 -8.47 -3.82 10.21
C SER A 138 -7.33 -3.25 9.34
N TYR A 139 -7.32 -3.58 8.04
CA TYR A 139 -6.19 -3.35 7.13
C TYR A 139 -6.60 -3.07 5.66
N HIS A 140 -7.90 -2.91 5.39
CA HIS A 140 -8.42 -2.18 4.23
C HIS A 140 -9.55 -1.24 4.69
N THR A 141 -9.83 -0.21 3.88
CA THR A 141 -10.79 0.85 4.21
C THR A 141 -10.60 1.36 5.65
N TYR A 142 -9.43 1.92 5.92
CA TYR A 142 -9.08 2.44 7.24
C TYR A 142 -8.66 3.89 7.17
N ARG A 143 -8.85 4.62 8.28
CA ARG A 143 -8.45 6.02 8.34
C ARG A 143 -6.95 6.15 8.55
N VAL A 144 -6.34 6.99 7.73
CA VAL A 144 -4.96 7.47 7.91
C VAL A 144 -4.96 8.96 8.20
N SER A 145 -3.90 9.42 8.85
CA SER A 145 -3.66 10.85 9.09
C SER A 145 -2.24 11.19 8.68
N ILE A 146 -2.09 12.29 7.95
CA ILE A 146 -0.79 12.92 7.72
C ILE A 146 -0.58 13.88 8.88
N VAL A 147 0.46 13.62 9.68
CA VAL A 147 0.75 14.39 10.89
C VAL A 147 2.12 15.02 10.77
N LYS A 148 2.25 16.26 11.20
CA LYS A 148 3.54 16.86 11.53
C LYS A 148 3.86 16.53 13.00
N PRO A 149 4.72 15.52 13.25
CA PRO A 149 4.84 14.98 14.60
C PRO A 149 5.65 15.90 15.52
N THR A 150 5.36 15.87 16.81
CA THR A 150 6.24 16.49 17.81
C THR A 150 7.48 15.63 18.04
N SER A 151 8.61 16.25 18.39
CA SER A 151 9.83 15.50 18.72
C SER A 151 9.63 14.55 19.92
N ASP A 152 8.80 14.95 20.89
CA ASP A 152 8.45 14.09 22.04
C ASP A 152 7.68 12.85 21.61
N PHE A 153 6.69 12.99 20.72
CA PHE A 153 5.95 11.86 20.20
C PHE A 153 6.88 10.86 19.49
N VAL A 154 7.81 11.34 18.65
CA VAL A 154 8.77 10.47 17.94
C VAL A 154 9.69 9.71 18.92
N ARG A 155 10.18 10.38 19.96
CA ARG A 155 10.99 9.74 21.03
C ARG A 155 10.18 8.68 21.79
N VAL A 156 8.96 9.02 22.21
CA VAL A 156 8.06 8.11 22.93
C VAL A 156 7.71 6.90 22.08
N MET A 157 7.44 7.09 20.78
CA MET A 157 7.15 6.01 19.84
C MET A 157 8.31 5.00 19.75
N HIS A 158 9.56 5.47 19.74
CA HIS A 158 10.72 4.58 19.78
C HIS A 158 10.79 3.75 21.07
N ILE A 159 10.59 4.40 22.22
CA ILE A 159 10.65 3.76 23.54
C ILE A 159 9.54 2.72 23.69
N ILE A 160 8.29 3.10 23.43
CA ILE A 160 7.12 2.20 23.47
C ILE A 160 7.31 1.05 22.48
N GLY A 161 7.77 1.35 21.27
CA GLY A 161 8.04 0.34 20.26
C GLY A 161 9.01 -0.73 20.73
N LYS A 162 10.08 -0.32 21.43
CA LYS A 162 11.06 -1.24 22.01
C LYS A 162 10.50 -2.05 23.19
N ILE A 163 9.78 -1.40 24.10
CA ILE A 163 9.21 -2.03 25.31
C ILE A 163 8.13 -3.05 24.96
N PHE A 164 7.22 -2.70 24.05
CA PHE A 164 6.07 -3.55 23.68
C PHE A 164 6.32 -4.38 22.42
N HIS A 165 7.56 -4.40 21.92
CA HIS A 165 7.95 -5.12 20.71
C HIS A 165 7.04 -4.80 19.50
N LEU A 166 6.76 -3.51 19.27
CA LEU A 166 5.98 -3.01 18.14
C LEU A 166 6.94 -2.52 17.04
N PRO A 167 7.25 -3.34 16.01
CA PRO A 167 8.26 -3.00 15.01
C PRO A 167 8.03 -1.68 14.26
N PRO A 168 6.81 -1.29 13.84
CA PRO A 168 6.64 0.00 13.16
C PRO A 168 7.01 1.17 14.04
N ALA A 169 6.55 1.19 15.29
CA ALA A 169 6.83 2.26 16.24
C ALA A 169 8.32 2.35 16.58
N GLU A 170 8.96 1.20 16.85
CA GLU A 170 10.39 1.16 17.17
C GLU A 170 11.24 1.71 16.03
N VAL A 171 10.99 1.21 14.81
CA VAL A 171 11.79 1.53 13.62
C VAL A 171 11.55 2.96 13.18
N TYR A 172 10.30 3.39 13.02
CA TYR A 172 10.02 4.76 12.59
C TYR A 172 10.50 5.77 13.64
N GLY A 173 10.32 5.49 14.93
CA GLY A 173 10.78 6.38 15.99
C GLY A 173 12.30 6.52 15.98
N TYR A 174 13.02 5.41 15.75
CA TYR A 174 14.47 5.42 15.59
C TYR A 174 14.92 6.21 14.35
N LEU A 175 14.36 5.90 13.17
CA LEU A 175 14.80 6.50 11.91
C LEU A 175 14.45 7.99 11.82
N LEU A 176 13.29 8.40 12.32
CA LEU A 176 12.89 9.82 12.37
C LEU A 176 13.82 10.62 13.30
N ASN A 177 14.12 10.10 14.50
CA ASN A 177 15.04 10.77 15.43
C ASN A 177 16.46 10.89 14.86
N LYS A 178 16.94 9.86 14.14
CA LYS A 178 18.33 9.79 13.68
C LYS A 178 18.56 10.45 12.32
N TYR A 179 17.62 10.32 11.38
CA TYR A 179 17.79 10.71 9.98
C TYR A 179 16.73 11.70 9.49
N GLY A 180 15.67 11.96 10.27
CA GLY A 180 14.51 12.75 9.82
C GLY A 180 14.88 14.15 9.33
N GLU A 181 15.75 14.86 10.06
CA GLU A 181 16.19 16.21 9.66
C GLU A 181 16.97 16.20 8.34
N ASN A 182 17.99 15.34 8.22
CA ASN A 182 18.81 15.19 7.01
C ASN A 182 17.98 14.76 5.80
N LEU A 183 16.98 13.91 6.02
CA LEU A 183 16.05 13.44 4.99
C LEU A 183 14.86 14.40 4.79
N LYS A 184 14.82 15.53 5.50
CA LYS A 184 13.76 16.55 5.41
C LYS A 184 12.36 15.96 5.60
N ILE A 185 12.22 15.06 6.57
CA ILE A 185 10.95 14.44 6.95
C ILE A 185 10.23 15.38 7.92
N LYS A 186 9.14 15.97 7.45
CA LYS A 186 8.30 16.90 8.23
C LYS A 186 6.95 16.30 8.60
N HIS A 187 6.51 15.32 7.82
CA HIS A 187 5.24 14.66 7.97
C HIS A 187 5.44 13.16 8.12
N VAL A 188 4.53 12.51 8.84
CA VAL A 188 4.49 11.06 9.00
C VAL A 188 3.06 10.61 8.71
N VAL A 189 2.94 9.54 7.93
CA VAL A 189 1.64 8.88 7.72
C VAL A 189 1.38 7.93 8.88
N LEU A 190 0.31 8.19 9.63
CA LEU A 190 -0.13 7.38 10.75
C LEU A 190 -1.42 6.66 10.42
N ILE A 191 -1.48 5.36 10.73
CA ILE A 191 -2.71 4.59 10.65
C ILE A 191 -3.46 4.76 11.96
N ASN A 192 -4.65 5.38 11.90
CA ASN A 192 -5.35 5.84 13.11
C ASN A 192 -5.67 4.69 14.07
N SER A 193 -6.00 3.50 13.54
CA SER A 193 -6.28 2.31 14.37
C SER A 193 -5.05 1.79 15.10
N MET A 194 -3.83 2.07 14.63
CA MET A 194 -2.59 1.66 15.29
C MET A 194 -2.15 2.61 16.39
N VAL A 195 -2.44 3.90 16.23
CA VAL A 195 -2.13 4.94 17.23
C VAL A 195 -3.26 5.07 18.25
N GLY A 196 -4.49 4.71 17.87
CA GLY A 196 -5.67 4.75 18.71
C GLY A 196 -6.00 6.17 19.20
N PRO A 197 -6.44 6.35 20.44
CA PRO A 197 -6.85 7.66 20.97
C PRO A 197 -5.69 8.67 21.06
N PHE A 198 -4.44 8.20 20.98
CA PHE A 198 -3.25 9.03 21.08
C PHE A 198 -2.92 9.82 19.81
N ILE A 199 -3.70 9.67 18.73
CA ILE A 199 -3.46 10.38 17.47
C ILE A 199 -3.41 11.92 17.67
N LYS A 200 -4.22 12.48 18.58
CA LYS A 200 -4.20 13.92 18.88
C LYS A 200 -2.93 14.37 19.62
N LEU A 201 -2.23 13.44 20.27
CA LEU A 201 -0.96 13.71 20.94
C LEU A 201 0.24 13.54 19.99
N SER A 202 0.01 13.05 18.78
CA SER A 202 1.08 12.80 17.82
C SER A 202 1.66 14.08 17.23
N GLY A 203 0.88 15.15 17.17
CA GLY A 203 1.27 16.45 16.65
C GLY A 203 0.13 17.13 15.90
N GLU A 204 0.48 18.01 14.97
CA GLU A 204 -0.49 18.72 14.12
C GLU A 204 -0.98 17.78 13.01
N ILE A 205 -2.28 17.50 12.99
CA ILE A 205 -2.91 16.71 11.91
C ILE A 205 -3.11 17.65 10.71
N ILE A 206 -2.36 17.40 9.64
CA ILE A 206 -2.39 18.19 8.40
C ILE A 206 -3.55 17.74 7.51
N ASP A 207 -3.77 16.42 7.42
CA ASP A 207 -4.85 15.83 6.62
C ASP A 207 -5.28 14.48 7.21
N SER A 208 -6.52 14.07 6.95
CA SER A 208 -7.02 12.74 7.30
C SER A 208 -8.08 12.25 6.31
N PHE A 209 -7.82 11.08 5.73
CA PHE A 209 -8.66 10.46 4.71
C PHE A 209 -8.76 8.95 4.91
N LEU A 210 -9.66 8.31 4.16
CA LEU A 210 -9.78 6.86 4.10
C LEU A 210 -8.76 6.32 3.12
N ASN A 211 -7.99 5.32 3.55
CA ASN A 211 -7.07 4.58 2.71
C ASN A 211 -7.66 3.23 2.32
N ALA A 212 -7.45 2.84 1.05
CA ALA A 212 -7.91 1.57 0.53
C ALA A 212 -7.18 0.37 1.14
N GLY A 213 -5.86 0.43 1.32
CA GLY A 213 -5.10 -0.66 1.93
C GLY A 213 -5.01 -1.91 1.05
N SER A 214 -5.31 -3.08 1.61
CA SER A 214 -5.17 -4.37 0.91
C SER A 214 -6.24 -4.68 -0.14
N PHE A 215 -7.28 -3.84 -0.25
CA PHE A 215 -8.39 -4.03 -1.17
C PHE A 215 -8.92 -2.68 -1.69
N LEU A 216 -8.89 -2.51 -3.01
CA LEU A 216 -9.26 -1.27 -3.70
C LEU A 216 -10.07 -1.62 -4.96
N ILE A 217 -11.07 -0.82 -5.29
CA ILE A 217 -11.79 -0.96 -6.56
C ILE A 217 -11.75 0.37 -7.29
N LEU A 218 -11.45 0.33 -8.59
CA LEU A 218 -11.40 1.50 -9.45
C LEU A 218 -12.40 1.37 -10.59
N ASN A 219 -13.12 2.45 -10.85
CA ASN A 219 -13.87 2.60 -12.08
C ASN A 219 -12.89 2.80 -13.24
N ARG A 220 -13.12 2.14 -14.38
CA ARG A 220 -12.25 2.29 -15.55
C ARG A 220 -12.05 3.74 -15.98
N ARG A 221 -13.05 4.62 -15.80
CA ARG A 221 -12.97 6.04 -16.21
C ARG A 221 -11.84 6.81 -15.52
N VAL A 222 -11.38 6.36 -14.36
CA VAL A 222 -10.29 7.02 -13.61
C VAL A 222 -8.93 6.36 -13.84
N ILE A 223 -8.88 5.27 -14.61
CA ILE A 223 -7.65 4.55 -14.94
C ILE A 223 -7.02 5.17 -16.19
N ASN A 224 -6.25 6.24 -16.00
CA ASN A 224 -5.57 6.98 -17.06
C ASN A 224 -4.07 6.70 -17.06
N GLY A 225 -3.69 5.46 -17.42
CA GLY A 225 -2.32 4.98 -17.42
C GLY A 225 -1.96 4.26 -16.12
N LYS A 226 -0.89 4.69 -15.45
CA LYS A 226 -0.41 4.08 -14.20
C LYS A 226 -1.27 4.55 -13.03
N VAL A 227 -1.89 3.60 -12.34
CA VAL A 227 -2.72 3.85 -11.15
C VAL A 227 -1.84 4.24 -9.96
N PHE A 228 -0.76 3.48 -9.73
CA PHE A 228 0.18 3.72 -8.66
C PHE A 228 1.48 4.38 -9.16
N ASP A 229 2.06 5.26 -8.34
CA ASP A 229 3.39 5.80 -8.58
C ASP A 229 4.45 4.73 -8.28
N GLU A 230 5.08 4.23 -9.34
CA GLU A 230 6.08 3.14 -9.29
C GLU A 230 7.39 3.53 -8.61
N THR A 231 7.54 4.78 -8.18
CA THR A 231 8.66 5.18 -7.31
C THR A 231 8.48 4.56 -5.92
N PHE A 232 7.25 4.41 -5.43
CA PHE A 232 6.99 3.62 -4.24
C PHE A 232 7.33 2.15 -4.50
N ILE A 233 7.99 1.51 -3.55
CA ILE A 233 8.42 0.12 -3.70
C ILE A 233 7.33 -0.84 -3.23
N ASN A 234 6.76 -0.57 -2.06
CA ASN A 234 5.74 -1.39 -1.41
C ASN A 234 5.20 -0.60 -0.21
N GLY A 235 3.95 -0.17 -0.25
CA GLY A 235 3.35 0.75 0.71
C GLY A 235 3.53 2.23 0.32
N TYR A 236 2.52 3.02 0.69
CA TYR A 236 2.30 4.45 0.39
C TYR A 236 1.76 4.73 -1.02
N GLU A 237 1.86 3.81 -1.98
CA GLU A 237 1.18 3.96 -3.28
C GLU A 237 -0.34 4.05 -3.15
N ASP A 238 -0.90 3.22 -2.26
CA ASP A 238 -2.32 3.18 -1.92
C ASP A 238 -2.74 4.42 -1.13
N VAL A 239 -1.90 4.86 -0.19
CA VAL A 239 -2.11 6.09 0.58
C VAL A 239 -2.14 7.30 -0.34
N TYR A 240 -1.18 7.41 -1.25
CA TYR A 240 -1.07 8.54 -2.18
C TYR A 240 -2.21 8.55 -3.19
N LEU A 241 -2.62 7.39 -3.72
CA LEU A 241 -3.81 7.29 -4.56
C LEU A 241 -5.07 7.68 -3.78
N SER A 242 -5.24 7.14 -2.57
CA SER A 242 -6.41 7.40 -1.72
C SER A 242 -6.54 8.89 -1.38
N MET A 243 -5.41 9.55 -1.10
CA MET A 243 -5.34 10.99 -0.88
C MET A 243 -5.83 11.78 -2.10
N LYS A 244 -5.45 11.38 -3.31
CA LYS A 244 -5.88 12.05 -4.56
C LYS A 244 -7.34 11.81 -4.90
N MET A 245 -7.84 10.62 -4.59
CA MET A 245 -9.18 10.18 -4.94
C MET A 245 -10.23 10.47 -3.85
N ARG A 246 -9.86 11.12 -2.74
CA ARG A 246 -10.72 11.33 -1.57
C ARG A 246 -12.07 12.01 -1.87
N GLU A 247 -12.15 12.85 -2.90
CA GLU A 247 -13.39 13.52 -3.34
C GLU A 247 -14.22 12.70 -4.34
N ASP A 248 -13.60 11.72 -5.01
CA ASP A 248 -14.24 10.77 -5.93
C ASP A 248 -14.19 9.34 -5.37
N LEU A 249 -14.59 9.22 -4.10
CA LEU A 249 -14.60 7.99 -3.31
C LEU A 249 -16.01 7.68 -2.78
N GLU A 250 -16.38 6.40 -2.74
CA GLU A 250 -17.49 5.90 -1.92
C GLU A 250 -17.16 4.54 -1.27
N ILE A 251 -17.97 4.16 -0.29
CA ILE A 251 -17.88 2.87 0.41
C ILE A 251 -19.11 2.04 0.05
N ILE A 252 -18.90 0.80 -0.39
CA ILE A 252 -19.96 -0.18 -0.61
C ILE A 252 -20.12 -1.15 0.59
N LYS A 253 -21.28 -1.80 0.69
CA LYS A 253 -21.60 -2.75 1.76
C LYS A 253 -21.07 -4.16 1.48
N PHE A 254 -19.90 -4.27 0.85
CA PHE A 254 -19.20 -5.53 0.62
C PHE A 254 -18.18 -5.77 1.74
N ARG A 255 -18.21 -6.93 2.38
CA ARG A 255 -17.25 -7.32 3.42
C ARG A 255 -16.29 -8.37 2.90
N ILE A 256 -15.02 -8.19 3.26
CA ILE A 256 -13.93 -9.13 3.08
C ILE A 256 -13.03 -8.99 4.32
N ASN A 257 -12.21 -9.99 4.62
CA ASN A 257 -11.22 -9.93 5.71
C ASN A 257 -9.82 -10.18 5.16
N GLU A 258 -8.79 -9.96 5.96
CA GLU A 258 -7.40 -10.10 5.56
C GLU A 258 -6.49 -10.50 6.72
N ASP A 259 -5.44 -11.28 6.42
CA ASP A 259 -4.39 -11.57 7.38
C ASP A 259 -3.29 -10.51 7.30
N ARG A 260 -3.26 -9.59 8.28
CA ARG A 260 -2.31 -8.48 8.29
C ARG A 260 -0.85 -8.93 8.22
N GLY A 261 -0.24 -8.73 7.04
CA GLY A 261 1.19 -8.95 6.82
C GLY A 261 1.59 -10.41 6.66
N SER A 262 0.65 -11.30 6.35
CA SER A 262 0.91 -12.74 6.17
C SER A 262 1.88 -13.03 5.01
N SER A 263 1.74 -12.29 3.90
CA SER A 263 2.59 -12.50 2.71
C SER A 263 3.97 -11.84 2.82
N LEU A 264 4.11 -10.76 3.60
CA LEU A 264 5.33 -9.92 3.62
C LEU A 264 6.03 -9.85 5.00
N GLY A 265 5.47 -10.49 6.02
CA GLY A 265 5.93 -10.44 7.42
C GLY A 265 5.62 -9.12 8.12
N PHE A 266 5.78 -9.07 9.44
CA PHE A 266 5.53 -7.87 10.26
C PHE A 266 6.74 -7.54 11.17
N ASN A 267 7.95 -7.76 10.67
CA ASN A 267 9.19 -7.62 11.45
C ASN A 267 9.88 -6.25 11.21
N LYS A 268 10.94 -5.97 11.97
CA LYS A 268 11.71 -4.71 11.88
C LYS A 268 12.34 -4.50 10.49
N ILE A 269 12.80 -5.57 9.83
CA ILE A 269 13.40 -5.52 8.49
C ILE A 269 12.40 -4.94 7.49
N ARG A 270 11.12 -5.35 7.57
CA ARG A 270 10.06 -4.78 6.73
C ARG A 270 9.98 -3.26 6.90
N PHE A 271 9.83 -2.77 8.13
CA PHE A 271 9.69 -1.33 8.37
C PHE A 271 10.96 -0.54 8.05
N LEU A 272 12.14 -1.14 8.22
CA LEU A 272 13.40 -0.57 7.76
C LEU A 272 13.45 -0.46 6.24
N LYS A 273 12.82 -1.36 5.49
CA LYS A 273 12.70 -1.25 4.02
C LYS A 273 11.59 -0.27 3.61
N LEU A 274 10.48 -0.20 4.36
CA LEU A 274 9.35 0.69 4.05
C LEU A 274 9.68 2.19 4.20
N PHE A 275 10.62 2.56 5.07
CA PHE A 275 10.86 3.97 5.39
C PHE A 275 11.35 4.82 4.19
N VAL A 276 11.94 4.22 3.14
CA VAL A 276 12.23 4.95 1.89
C VAL A 276 10.96 5.50 1.22
N ASN A 277 9.81 4.84 1.41
CA ASN A 277 8.53 5.32 0.89
C ASN A 277 8.04 6.55 1.68
N GLU A 278 8.28 6.63 2.99
CA GLU A 278 8.01 7.83 3.78
C GLU A 278 8.88 9.02 3.32
N VAL A 279 10.14 8.75 2.96
CA VAL A 279 11.04 9.75 2.36
C VAL A 279 10.46 10.30 1.06
N TYR A 280 10.00 9.42 0.17
CA TYR A 280 9.39 9.86 -1.09
C TYR A 280 8.04 10.55 -0.89
N MET A 281 7.21 10.08 0.04
CA MET A 281 5.94 10.71 0.38
C MET A 281 6.18 12.16 0.82
N ASN A 282 7.12 12.42 1.74
CA ASN A 282 7.46 13.77 2.17
C ASN A 282 7.92 14.67 1.01
N TYR A 283 8.69 14.14 0.06
CA TYR A 283 9.06 14.87 -1.15
C TYR A 283 7.85 15.25 -2.01
N LEU A 284 6.85 14.38 -2.13
CA LEU A 284 5.60 14.68 -2.84
C LEU A 284 4.81 15.77 -2.10
N LEU A 285 4.65 15.64 -0.78
CA LEU A 285 3.89 16.60 0.02
C LEU A 285 4.47 18.03 -0.01
N GLU A 286 5.80 18.17 -0.11
CA GLU A 286 6.42 19.50 -0.27
C GLU A 286 6.17 20.14 -1.64
N ARG A 287 5.97 19.34 -2.68
CA ARG A 287 5.83 19.82 -4.06
C ARG A 287 4.38 20.08 -4.46
N PHE A 288 3.47 19.26 -3.98
CA PHE A 288 2.07 19.31 -4.35
C PHE A 288 1.23 20.00 -3.28
N LYS A 289 1.71 21.14 -2.74
CA LYS A 289 1.07 21.95 -1.69
C LYS A 289 -0.44 21.68 -1.63
N PHE A 290 -0.84 21.04 -0.53
CA PHE A 290 -2.24 20.71 -0.25
C PHE A 290 -3.14 21.94 -0.30
#